data_AF-A0A238JS39-F1
#
_entry.id   AF-A0A238JS39-F1
#
_cell.length_a   1.000
_cell.length_b   1.000
_cell.length_c   1.000
_cell.angle_alpha   90.00
_cell.angle_beta   90.00
_cell.angle_gamma   90.00
#
_symmetry.space_group_name_H-M   'P 1'
#
loop_
_entity.id
_entity.type
_entity.pdbx_description
1 polymer ?
#
loop_
_entity_poly.entity_id
_entity_poly.type
_entity_poly.pdbx_seq_one_letter_code
_entity_poly.pdbx_strand_id
1 'polypeptide(L)' 'MDVTKVIEIAHALYRARGDKAEVEAAQKERHYRETGDEQEAETWRRIRGSIRQMRGANES' A
#
# COMPACT_ATOMS: atom_id res chain seq x y z
N MET A 1 12.35 -3.22 2.74
CA MET A 1 11.62 -2.40 3.73
C MET A 1 11.14 -3.28 4.88
N ASP A 2 11.24 -2.81 6.12
CA ASP A 2 10.72 -3.51 7.31
C ASP A 2 9.19 -3.55 7.35
N VAL A 3 8.64 -4.62 7.94
CA VAL A 3 7.18 -4.84 8.04
C VAL A 3 6.48 -3.73 8.82
N THR A 4 7.08 -3.23 9.90
CA THR A 4 6.53 -2.12 10.70
C THR A 4 6.33 -0.89 9.84
N LYS A 5 7.34 -0.55 9.01
CA LYS A 5 7.30 0.65 8.18
C LYS A 5 6.26 0.54 7.05
N VAL A 6 6.03 -0.67 6.53
CA VAL A 6 4.94 -0.95 5.59
C VAL A 6 3.58 -0.68 6.24
N ILE A 7 3.37 -1.14 7.47
CA ILE A 7 2.11 -0.95 8.20
C ILE A 7 1.89 0.53 8.52
N GLU A 8 2.93 1.25 8.97
CA GLU A 8 2.86 2.68 9.24
C GLU A 8 2.47 3.48 7.99
N ILE A 9 3.09 3.19 6.85
CA ILE A 9 2.75 3.84 5.58
C ILE A 9 1.33 3.47 5.16
N ALA A 10 0.92 2.21 5.27
CA ALA A 10 -0.44 1.78 4.95
C ALA A 10 -1.49 2.52 5.80
N HIS A 11 -1.26 2.63 7.11
CA HIS A 11 -2.13 3.38 8.02
C HIS A 11 -2.18 4.87 7.69
N ALA A 12 -1.03 5.50 7.42
CA ALA A 12 -0.96 6.91 7.04
C ALA A 12 -1.70 7.18 5.72
N LEU A 13 -1.49 6.31 4.72
CA LEU A 13 -2.13 6.43 3.40
C LEU A 13 -3.65 6.24 3.51
N TYR A 14 -4.09 5.22 4.25
CA TYR A 14 -5.52 4.96 4.49
C TYR A 14 -6.18 6.08 5.28
N ARG A 15 -5.51 6.64 6.31
CA ARG A 15 -6.05 7.78 7.06
C ARG A 15 -6.16 9.04 6.21
N ALA A 16 -5.23 9.26 5.29
CA ALA A 16 -5.20 10.45 4.43
C ALA A 16 -6.19 10.35 3.25
N ARG A 17 -6.35 9.15 2.66
CA ARG A 17 -7.09 8.97 1.39
C ARG A 17 -8.28 8.01 1.46
N GLY A 18 -8.48 7.35 2.59
CA GLY A 18 -9.54 6.36 2.79
C GLY A 18 -9.47 5.27 1.73
N ASP A 19 -10.61 5.05 1.05
CA ASP A 19 -10.76 4.01 0.03
C ASP A 19 -9.83 4.20 -1.19
N LYS A 20 -9.43 5.45 -1.48
CA LYS A 20 -8.51 5.75 -2.58
C LYS A 20 -7.07 5.32 -2.30
N ALA A 21 -6.72 4.99 -1.05
CA ALA A 21 -5.38 4.58 -0.67
C ALA A 21 -4.94 3.27 -1.37
N GLU A 22 -5.86 2.33 -1.58
CA GLU A 22 -5.56 1.08 -2.29
C GLU A 22 -5.20 1.33 -3.76
N VAL A 23 -5.94 2.24 -4.41
CA VAL A 23 -5.72 2.62 -5.82
C VAL A 23 -4.37 3.31 -5.98
N GLU A 24 -4.03 4.21 -5.06
CA GLU A 24 -2.73 4.88 -5.03
C GLU A 24 -1.57 3.91 -4.85
N ALA A 25 -1.69 2.98 -3.90
CA ALA A 25 -0.67 1.97 -3.67
C ALA A 25 -0.50 1.07 -4.91
N ALA A 26 -1.59 0.73 -5.60
CA ALA A 26 -1.54 -0.03 -6.85
C ALA A 26 -0.89 0.75 -8.00
N GLN A 27 -1.15 2.06 -8.11
CA GLN A 27 -0.50 2.91 -9.13
C GLN A 27 1.00 3.02 -8.88
N LYS A 28 1.41 3.20 -7.62
CA LYS A 28 2.82 3.26 -7.22
C LYS A 28 3.53 1.92 -7.47
N GLU A 29 2.93 0.80 -7.08
CA GLU A 29 3.44 -0.55 -7.39
C GLU A 29 3.75 -0.69 -8.88
N ARG A 30 2.79 -0.33 -9.74
CA ARG A 30 2.96 -0.42 -11.19
C ARG A 30 4.04 0.52 -11.71
N HIS A 31 4.04 1.77 -11.24
CA HIS A 31 5.05 2.76 -11.63
C HIS A 31 6.47 2.27 -11.34
N TYR A 32 6.73 1.75 -10.13
CA TYR A 32 8.05 1.25 -9.77
C TYR A 32 8.42 -0.02 -10.54
N ARG A 33 7.46 -0.90 -10.84
CA ARG A 33 7.69 -2.03 -11.73
C ARG A 33 8.08 -1.58 -13.14
N GLU A 34 7.40 -0.56 -13.67
CA GLU A 34 7.68 0.00 -15.00
C GLU A 34 9.04 0.72 -15.05
N THR A 35 9.50 1.31 -13.94
CA THR A 35 10.85 1.90 -13.83
C THR A 35 11.95 0.88 -13.53
N GLY A 36 11.61 -0.40 -13.33
CA GLY A 36 12.57 -1.46 -13.01
C GLY A 36 12.97 -1.53 -11.53
N ASP A 37 12.30 -0.80 -10.65
CA ASP A 37 12.58 -0.75 -9.21
C ASP A 37 11.72 -1.79 -8.47
N GLU A 38 12.11 -3.06 -8.59
CA GLU A 38 11.34 -4.18 -8.06
C GLU A 38 11.22 -4.16 -6.53
N GLN A 39 12.20 -3.60 -5.83
CA GLN A 39 12.17 -3.46 -4.37
C GLN A 39 11.08 -2.50 -3.90
N GLU A 40 10.94 -1.35 -4.55
CA GLU A 40 9.85 -0.44 -4.25
C GLU A 40 8.51 -1.03 -4.71
N ALA A 41 8.45 -1.65 -5.89
CA ALA A 41 7.23 -2.32 -6.34
C ALA A 41 6.73 -3.36 -5.33
N GLU A 42 7.62 -4.20 -4.78
CA GLU A 42 7.27 -5.14 -3.73
C GLU A 42 6.81 -4.43 -2.45
N THR A 43 7.45 -3.34 -2.06
CA THR A 43 7.06 -2.54 -0.90
C THR A 43 5.63 -2.00 -1.05
N TRP A 44 5.29 -1.42 -2.20
CA TRP A 44 3.94 -0.94 -2.51
C TRP A 44 2.91 -2.06 -2.60
N ARG A 45 3.29 -3.24 -3.10
CA ARG A 45 2.44 -4.45 -3.07
C ARG A 45 2.10 -4.85 -1.63
N ARG A 46 3.08 -4.83 -0.71
CA ARG A 46 2.85 -5.13 0.71
C ARG A 46 1.96 -4.08 1.38
N ILE A 47 2.21 -2.79 1.12
CA ILE A 47 1.38 -1.67 1.62
C ILE A 47 -0.07 -1.84 1.17
N ARG A 48 -0.30 -2.13 -0.11
CA ARG A 48 -1.64 -2.37 -0.67
C ARG A 48 -2.35 -3.54 0.03
N GLY A 49 -1.63 -4.63 0.31
CA GLY A 49 -2.15 -5.76 1.07
C GLY A 49 -2.59 -5.37 2.48
N SER A 50 -1.79 -4.58 3.19
CA SER A 50 -2.17 -4.05 4.51
C SER A 50 -3.41 -3.16 4.45
N ILE A 51 -3.49 -2.24 3.47
CA ILE A 51 -4.67 -1.38 3.28
C ILE A 51 -5.93 -2.22 3.04
N ARG A 52 -5.85 -3.27 2.22
CA ARG A 52 -6.97 -4.16 1.95
C ARG A 52 -7.46 -4.90 3.20
N GLN A 53 -6.54 -5.34 4.06
CA GLN A 53 -6.89 -5.95 5.34
C GLN A 53 -7.57 -4.95 6.28
N MET A 54 -7.11 -3.70 6.33
CA MET A 54 -7.76 -2.65 7.13
C MET A 54 -9.18 -2.34 6.62
N ARG A 55 -9.38 -2.25 5.30
CA ARG A 55 -10.71 -2.03 4.72
C ARG A 55 -11.65 -3.19 5.06
N GLY A 56 -11.20 -4.43 4.90
CA GLY A 56 -12.00 -5.62 5.24
C GLY A 56 -12.33 -5.72 6.73
N ALA A 57 -11.43 -5.30 7.62
CA ALA A 57 -11.69 -5.24 9.06
C ALA A 57 -12.68 -4.12 9.45
N ASN A 58 -12.87 -3.10 8.60
CA ASN A 58 -13.79 -1.99 8.83
C ASN A 58 -15.17 -2.19 8.16
N GLU A 59 -15.35 -3.26 7.38
CA GLU A 59 -16.62 -3.63 6.73
C GLU A 59 -17.38 -4.75 7.46
N SER A 60 -17.04 -5.03 8.74
CA SER A 60 -17.76 -6.01 9.58
C SER A 60 -18.85 -5.37 10.45
#